data_AF-A0A7J4NWW7-F1
#
_entry.id   AF-A0A7J4NWW7-F1
#
_cell.length_a   1.000
_cell.length_b   1.000
_cell.length_c   1.000
_cell.angle_alpha   90.00
_cell.angle_beta   90.00
_cell.angle_gamma   90.00
#
_symmetry.space_group_name_H-M   'P 1'
#
loop_
_entity.id
_entity.type
_entity.pdbx_description
1 polymer ?
#
loop_
_entity_poly.entity_id
_entity_poly.type
_entity_poly.pdbx_seq_one_letter_code
_entity_poly.pdbx_strand_id
1 'polypeptide(L)'
;MKKPVILICVLLVSSVIIFSGCVSEYEVTEPPENTPQPEETSTATVTPTAIQTVDSIQLLSGPTSSWSSSVRIKEVSISDDGNYVGGVSTQKAIIKTPDRNLLTNNRWPNAQFISVSSSGEYIGIADDDFVKLYNNNGEELHSYNTGGTINHIGVLDNGNLIQGGEKSPQLSAVGTKGNEIWKWEPSISTAKVLVFD
;
A
#
# COMPACT_ATOMS: atom_id res chain seq x y z
N MET A 1 -17.00 -17.92 -66.04
CA MET A 1 -15.79 -17.22 -65.59
C MET A 1 -15.62 -17.47 -64.10
N LYS A 2 -14.61 -18.26 -63.71
CA LYS A 2 -14.38 -18.75 -62.34
C LYS A 2 -13.64 -17.67 -61.54
N LYS A 3 -14.18 -17.26 -60.39
CA LYS A 3 -13.51 -16.35 -59.44
C LYS A 3 -12.49 -17.15 -58.61
N PRO A 4 -11.27 -16.65 -58.35
CA PRO A 4 -10.35 -17.32 -57.45
C PRO A 4 -10.81 -17.13 -56.00
N VAL A 5 -10.97 -18.23 -55.28
CA VAL A 5 -11.15 -18.25 -53.82
C VAL A 5 -9.77 -18.00 -53.22
N ILE A 6 -9.59 -16.86 -52.55
CA ILE A 6 -8.37 -16.54 -51.81
C ILE A 6 -8.45 -17.31 -50.49
N LEU A 7 -7.71 -18.41 -50.42
CA LEU A 7 -7.49 -19.18 -49.20
C LEU A 7 -6.53 -18.37 -48.31
N ILE A 8 -7.04 -17.73 -47.27
CA ILE A 8 -6.21 -17.06 -46.26
C ILE A 8 -5.66 -18.14 -45.33
N CYS A 9 -4.41 -18.55 -45.55
CA CYS A 9 -3.65 -19.39 -44.65
C CYS A 9 -3.31 -18.58 -43.38
N VAL A 10 -3.99 -18.86 -42.28
CA VAL A 10 -3.64 -18.34 -40.96
C VAL A 10 -2.43 -19.13 -40.44
N LEU A 11 -1.22 -18.58 -40.60
CA LEU A 11 -0.01 -19.08 -39.95
C LEU A 11 0.01 -18.58 -38.50
N LEU A 12 -0.51 -19.39 -37.57
CA LEU A 12 -0.28 -19.25 -36.14
C LEU A 12 1.19 -19.60 -35.85
N VAL A 13 2.05 -18.59 -35.73
CA VAL A 13 3.39 -18.76 -35.19
C VAL A 13 3.24 -18.93 -33.67
N SER A 14 3.18 -20.17 -33.22
CA SER A 14 3.30 -20.49 -31.80
C SER A 14 4.77 -20.38 -31.41
N SER A 15 5.11 -19.34 -30.64
CA SER A 15 6.42 -19.21 -30.03
C SER A 15 6.53 -20.19 -28.87
N VAL A 16 6.93 -21.42 -29.15
CA VAL A 16 7.36 -22.38 -28.13
C VAL A 16 8.78 -22.00 -27.71
N ILE A 17 8.93 -21.41 -26.52
CA ILE A 17 10.25 -21.20 -25.91
C ILE A 17 10.68 -22.54 -25.31
N ILE A 18 11.53 -23.26 -26.02
CA ILE A 18 12.27 -24.41 -25.47
C ILE A 18 13.56 -23.87 -24.86
N PHE A 19 13.63 -23.80 -23.53
CA PHE A 19 14.92 -23.67 -22.84
C PHE A 19 15.62 -25.02 -22.89
N SER A 20 16.51 -25.19 -23.87
CA SER A 20 17.40 -26.33 -23.99
C SER A 20 18.76 -25.98 -23.39
N GLY A 21 19.01 -26.50 -22.19
CA GLY A 21 20.29 -27.02 -21.69
C GLY A 21 21.52 -26.11 -21.64
N CYS A 22 22.08 -25.96 -20.43
CA CYS A 22 23.47 -26.35 -20.14
C CYS A 22 23.63 -26.49 -18.62
N VAL A 23 23.46 -27.71 -18.10
CA VAL A 23 24.02 -28.11 -16.80
C VAL A 23 25.47 -28.44 -17.07
N SER A 24 26.40 -27.63 -16.58
CA SER A 24 27.81 -28.01 -16.52
C SER A 24 28.00 -28.92 -15.32
N GLU A 25 28.27 -30.20 -15.58
CA GLU A 25 28.84 -31.11 -14.59
C GLU A 25 30.17 -30.53 -14.10
N TYR A 26 30.33 -30.41 -12.78
CA TYR A 26 31.61 -30.13 -12.16
C TYR A 26 32.22 -31.47 -11.72
N GLU A 27 33.37 -31.82 -12.28
CA GLU A 27 34.18 -32.93 -11.75
C GLU A 27 34.72 -32.55 -10.38
N VAL A 28 34.35 -33.32 -9.37
CA VAL A 28 34.93 -33.23 -8.02
C VAL A 28 36.25 -33.99 -8.05
N THR A 29 37.36 -33.27 -7.98
CA THR A 29 38.69 -33.85 -7.78
C THR A 29 38.82 -34.32 -6.33
N GLU A 30 39.17 -35.58 -6.11
CA GLU A 30 39.43 -36.11 -4.76
C GLU A 30 40.64 -35.39 -4.12
N PRO A 31 40.58 -35.00 -2.84
CA PRO A 31 41.71 -34.39 -2.15
C PRO A 31 42.78 -35.47 -1.82
N PRO A 32 44.07 -35.09 -1.75
CA PRO A 32 45.14 -36.04 -1.47
C PRO A 32 45.02 -36.62 -0.05
N GLU A 33 45.06 -37.95 0.02
CA GLU A 33 45.08 -38.77 1.22
C GLU A 33 46.45 -38.63 1.91
N ASN A 34 46.62 -37.62 2.77
CA ASN A 34 47.46 -37.66 3.97
C ASN A 34 47.48 -36.28 4.65
N THR A 35 46.73 -36.12 5.74
CA THR A 35 46.99 -35.08 6.74
C THR A 35 46.59 -35.64 8.12
N PRO A 36 47.40 -35.46 9.17
CA PRO A 36 47.17 -36.12 10.45
C PRO A 36 45.87 -35.68 11.12
N GLN A 37 45.18 -36.67 11.68
CA GLN A 37 43.95 -36.56 12.45
C GLN A 37 44.09 -35.56 13.62
N PRO A 38 43.24 -34.52 13.74
CA PRO A 38 43.19 -33.69 14.94
C PRO A 38 42.48 -34.43 16.07
N GLU A 39 43.02 -34.31 17.28
CA GLU A 39 42.47 -34.81 18.54
C GLU A 39 41.02 -34.34 18.76
N GLU A 40 40.11 -35.28 19.01
CA GLU A 40 38.71 -34.97 19.33
C GLU A 40 38.62 -34.30 20.71
N THR A 41 38.42 -32.99 20.73
CA THR A 41 37.89 -32.30 21.91
C THR A 41 36.36 -32.33 21.84
N SER A 42 35.75 -33.19 22.66
CA SER A 42 34.29 -33.26 22.82
C SER A 42 33.76 -31.90 23.29
N THR A 43 33.10 -31.17 22.37
CA THR A 43 32.37 -29.95 22.70
C THR A 43 30.89 -30.30 22.66
N ALA A 44 30.19 -30.11 23.77
CA ALA A 44 28.77 -30.44 23.87
C ALA A 44 27.95 -29.61 22.86
N THR A 45 27.22 -30.31 21.99
CA THR A 45 26.24 -29.70 21.07
C THR A 45 25.07 -29.14 21.89
N VAL A 46 25.07 -27.83 22.11
CA VAL A 46 23.84 -27.12 22.53
C VAL A 46 22.99 -26.87 21.28
N THR A 47 21.96 -27.69 21.11
CA THR A 47 20.88 -27.43 20.15
C THR A 47 20.21 -26.11 20.53
N PRO A 48 20.25 -25.05 19.70
CA PRO A 48 19.53 -23.83 20.01
C PRO A 48 18.02 -24.14 19.93
N THR A 49 17.35 -24.16 21.07
CA THR A 49 15.89 -24.11 21.12
C THR A 49 15.47 -22.79 20.51
N ALA A 50 14.77 -22.82 19.36
CA ALA A 50 14.12 -21.65 18.81
C ALA A 50 13.02 -21.21 19.79
N ILE A 51 13.35 -20.24 20.65
CA ILE A 51 12.34 -19.56 21.44
C ILE A 51 11.65 -18.60 20.48
N GLN A 52 10.49 -18.99 19.94
CA GLN A 52 9.57 -18.01 19.38
C GLN A 52 8.98 -17.23 20.56
N THR A 53 9.63 -16.13 20.91
CA THR A 53 9.01 -15.06 21.68
C THR A 53 7.96 -14.42 20.77
N VAL A 54 6.73 -14.91 20.85
CA VAL A 54 5.59 -14.15 20.35
C VAL A 54 5.46 -12.97 21.30
N ASP A 55 5.87 -11.78 20.87
CA ASP A 55 5.63 -10.56 21.65
C ASP A 55 4.12 -10.48 21.93
N SER A 56 3.77 -10.57 23.21
CA SER A 56 2.40 -10.46 23.68
C SER A 56 1.81 -9.15 23.15
N ILE A 57 0.61 -9.19 22.56
CA ILE A 57 -0.14 -7.99 22.20
C ILE A 57 -0.30 -7.15 23.48
N GLN A 58 0.49 -6.09 23.60
CA GLN A 58 0.43 -5.16 24.74
C GLN A 58 -0.82 -4.30 24.57
N LEU A 59 -1.81 -4.45 25.46
CA LEU A 59 -2.87 -3.45 25.57
C LEU A 59 -2.24 -2.16 26.11
N LEU A 60 -2.27 -1.07 25.32
CA LEU A 60 -1.92 0.25 25.85
C LEU A 60 -2.83 0.57 27.04
N SER A 61 -2.24 1.17 28.09
CA SER A 61 -2.99 1.81 29.17
C SER A 61 -4.07 2.74 28.61
N GLY A 62 -5.17 2.93 29.35
CA GLY A 62 -6.32 3.74 28.91
C GLY A 62 -5.94 5.11 28.32
N PRO A 63 -6.82 5.71 27.50
CA PRO A 63 -6.47 6.83 26.62
C PRO A 63 -5.88 8.02 27.40
N THR A 64 -4.71 8.49 26.98
CA THR A 64 -4.02 9.66 27.57
C THR A 64 -4.63 10.99 27.14
N SER A 65 -5.43 10.99 26.07
CA SER A 65 -6.20 12.16 25.61
C SER A 65 -7.52 11.71 24.99
N SER A 66 -8.57 12.51 25.16
CA SER A 66 -9.83 12.36 24.44
C SER A 66 -10.18 13.68 23.75
N TRP A 67 -10.89 13.59 22.62
CA TRP A 67 -11.40 14.77 21.95
C TRP A 67 -12.85 14.55 21.53
N SER A 68 -13.70 15.55 21.77
CA SER A 68 -15.12 15.47 21.50
C SER A 68 -15.46 16.12 20.17
N SER A 69 -16.25 15.41 19.36
CA SER A 69 -16.89 15.99 18.18
C SER A 69 -18.40 16.00 18.41
N SER A 70 -19.03 17.15 18.18
CA SER A 70 -20.49 17.28 18.15
C SER A 70 -21.13 16.64 16.89
N VAL A 71 -20.31 16.12 15.98
CA VAL A 71 -20.72 15.47 14.73
C VAL A 71 -20.14 14.07 14.69
N ARG A 72 -20.94 13.10 14.23
CA ARG A 72 -20.50 11.72 14.01
C ARG A 72 -19.28 11.67 13.09
N ILE A 73 -18.22 11.04 13.57
CA ILE A 73 -17.04 10.72 12.77
C ILE A 73 -17.36 9.46 11.93
N LYS A 74 -17.09 9.51 10.63
CA LYS A 74 -17.33 8.44 9.67
C LYS A 74 -16.12 7.52 9.55
N GLU A 75 -14.93 8.10 9.50
CA GLU A 75 -13.67 7.38 9.40
C GLU A 75 -12.57 8.10 10.19
N VAL A 76 -11.57 7.32 10.60
CA VAL A 76 -10.37 7.78 11.29
C VAL A 76 -9.13 7.22 10.59
N SER A 77 -8.02 7.94 10.69
CA SER A 77 -6.70 7.50 10.25
C SER A 77 -5.68 7.81 11.34
N ILE A 78 -4.66 6.99 11.44
CA ILE A 78 -3.54 7.18 12.36
C ILE A 78 -2.24 6.96 11.59
N SER A 79 -1.23 7.78 11.85
CA SER A 79 0.14 7.56 11.35
C SER A 79 0.80 6.37 12.05
N ASP A 80 1.84 5.82 11.44
CA ASP A 80 2.59 4.67 11.97
C ASP A 80 3.16 4.91 13.38
N ASP A 81 3.60 6.14 13.67
CA ASP A 81 4.11 6.55 14.98
C ASP A 81 3.01 6.89 16.00
N GLY A 82 1.75 6.90 15.58
CA GLY A 82 0.59 7.26 16.38
C GLY A 82 0.48 8.75 16.75
N ASN A 83 1.39 9.61 16.27
CA ASN A 83 1.42 11.03 16.62
C ASN A 83 0.38 11.84 15.85
N TYR A 84 -0.01 11.38 14.66
CA TYR A 84 -0.98 12.06 13.80
C TYR A 84 -2.26 11.26 13.75
N VAL A 85 -3.38 11.90 14.09
CA VAL A 85 -4.70 11.27 14.06
C VAL A 85 -5.66 12.15 13.28
N GLY A 86 -6.25 11.58 12.22
CA GLY A 86 -7.29 12.18 11.42
C GLY A 86 -8.67 11.60 11.76
N GLY A 87 -9.70 12.43 11.63
CA GLY A 87 -11.10 12.01 11.68
C GLY A 87 -11.94 12.83 10.71
N VAL A 88 -12.80 12.19 9.95
CA VAL A 88 -13.66 12.86 8.98
C VAL A 88 -15.13 12.68 9.33
N SER A 89 -15.94 13.71 9.06
CA SER A 89 -17.39 13.70 9.22
C SER A 89 -18.04 14.30 7.99
N THR A 90 -19.38 14.22 7.91
CA THR A 90 -20.16 14.81 6.81
C THR A 90 -20.00 16.33 6.67
N GLN A 91 -19.48 17.00 7.70
CA GLN A 91 -19.39 18.47 7.75
C GLN A 91 -17.96 18.98 7.87
N LYS A 92 -17.04 18.18 8.43
CA LYS A 92 -15.67 18.62 8.75
C LYS A 92 -14.71 17.44 8.68
N ALA A 93 -13.53 17.67 8.14
CA ALA A 93 -12.37 16.88 8.48
C ALA A 93 -11.70 17.51 9.71
N ILE A 94 -11.07 16.70 10.55
CA ILE A 94 -10.33 17.13 11.72
C ILE A 94 -9.04 16.34 11.72
N ILE A 95 -7.91 17.02 11.88
CA ILE A 95 -6.62 16.36 12.06
C ILE A 95 -5.94 16.95 13.27
N LYS A 96 -5.53 16.06 14.15
CA LYS A 96 -4.80 16.34 15.38
C LYS A 96 -3.37 15.87 15.20
N THR A 97 -2.44 16.76 15.49
CA THR A 97 -1.02 16.48 15.69
C THR A 97 -0.69 16.64 17.17
N PRO A 98 0.52 16.28 17.62
CA PRO A 98 0.91 16.47 19.02
C PRO A 98 0.90 17.94 19.45
N ASP A 99 1.12 18.86 18.51
CA ASP A 99 1.30 20.31 18.76
C ASP A 99 0.19 21.20 18.16
N ARG A 100 -0.64 20.71 17.22
CA ARG A 100 -1.60 21.51 16.45
C ARG A 100 -2.85 20.73 16.04
N ASN A 101 -3.91 21.47 15.75
CA ASN A 101 -5.12 20.95 15.11
C ASN A 101 -5.23 21.52 13.70
N LEU A 102 -4.60 20.86 12.73
CA LEU A 102 -4.31 21.43 11.41
C LEU A 102 -5.55 21.68 10.55
N LEU A 103 -6.56 20.81 10.61
CA LEU A 103 -7.65 20.79 9.62
C LEU A 103 -9.07 21.07 10.14
N THR A 104 -9.25 21.67 11.32
CA THR A 104 -10.60 21.79 11.91
C THR A 104 -11.59 22.63 11.09
N ASN A 105 -11.09 23.53 10.23
CA ASN A 105 -11.88 24.53 9.54
C ASN A 105 -12.12 24.22 8.06
N ASN A 106 -11.48 23.18 7.51
CA ASN A 106 -11.69 22.79 6.11
C ASN A 106 -13.01 22.02 6.00
N ARG A 107 -14.02 22.71 5.50
CA ARG A 107 -15.37 22.18 5.28
C ARG A 107 -15.41 21.49 3.93
N TRP A 108 -15.40 20.16 3.93
CA TRP A 108 -15.70 19.37 2.74
C TRP A 108 -17.00 18.59 2.95
N PRO A 109 -18.14 19.11 2.47
CA PRO A 109 -19.40 18.40 2.50
C PRO A 109 -19.26 17.05 1.78
N ASN A 110 -19.79 15.99 2.38
CA ASN A 110 -19.76 14.62 1.84
C ASN A 110 -18.42 13.89 1.92
N ALA A 111 -17.40 14.45 2.59
CA ALA A 111 -16.20 13.69 2.87
C ALA A 111 -16.53 12.38 3.63
N GLN A 112 -16.06 11.27 3.06
CA GLN A 112 -16.34 9.91 3.49
C GLN A 112 -15.10 9.29 4.10
N PHE A 113 -13.94 9.55 3.47
CA PHE A 113 -12.69 8.88 3.81
C PHE A 113 -11.55 9.84 4.14
N ILE A 114 -10.61 9.37 4.96
CA ILE A 114 -9.41 10.10 5.37
C ILE A 114 -8.21 9.15 5.51
N SER A 115 -7.04 9.59 5.06
CA SER A 115 -5.76 8.93 5.30
C SER A 115 -4.69 9.96 5.61
N VAL A 116 -3.81 9.65 6.56
CA VAL A 116 -2.67 10.48 6.96
C VAL A 116 -1.41 9.67 6.68
N SER A 117 -0.40 10.29 6.06
CA SER A 117 0.88 9.63 5.82
C SER A 117 1.65 9.40 7.12
N SER A 118 2.64 8.51 7.10
CA SER A 118 3.40 8.13 8.30
C SER A 118 4.13 9.31 8.95
N SER A 119 4.71 10.20 8.14
CA SER A 119 5.32 11.47 8.55
C SER A 119 4.31 12.56 8.97
N GLY A 120 3.03 12.39 8.65
CA GLY A 120 2.00 13.41 8.81
C GLY A 120 2.16 14.62 7.89
N GLU A 121 3.08 14.60 6.92
CA GLU A 121 3.27 15.69 5.95
C GLU A 121 2.12 15.79 4.95
N TYR A 122 1.46 14.67 4.67
CA TYR A 122 0.38 14.58 3.69
C TYR A 122 -0.89 13.98 4.25
N ILE A 123 -2.01 14.55 3.78
CA ILE A 123 -3.34 14.17 4.22
C ILE A 123 -4.21 13.98 2.98
N GLY A 124 -4.77 12.79 2.83
CA GLY A 124 -5.77 12.46 1.83
C GLY A 124 -7.16 12.56 2.43
N ILE A 125 -8.09 13.21 1.74
CA ILE A 125 -9.52 13.16 2.05
C ILE A 125 -10.26 12.80 0.76
N ALA A 126 -11.34 12.04 0.87
CA ALA A 126 -12.16 11.68 -0.28
C ALA A 126 -13.65 11.78 0.00
N ASP A 127 -14.41 12.13 -1.03
CA ASP A 127 -15.86 11.93 -1.10
C ASP A 127 -16.21 10.78 -2.06
N ASP A 128 -17.39 10.78 -2.66
CA ASP A 128 -17.79 9.72 -3.58
C ASP A 128 -17.04 9.79 -4.91
N ASP A 129 -16.67 10.98 -5.39
CA ASP A 129 -16.17 11.20 -6.77
C ASP A 129 -14.75 11.78 -6.82
N PHE A 130 -14.28 12.36 -5.73
CA PHE A 130 -13.01 13.08 -5.67
C PHE A 130 -12.13 12.61 -4.53
N VAL A 131 -10.83 12.58 -4.82
CA VAL A 131 -9.76 12.56 -3.82
C VAL A 131 -9.05 13.90 -3.83
N LYS A 132 -8.74 14.42 -2.65
CA LYS A 132 -7.90 15.60 -2.49
C LYS A 132 -6.75 15.30 -1.57
N LEU A 133 -5.60 15.89 -1.89
CA LEU A 133 -4.41 15.85 -1.09
C LEU A 133 -4.16 17.22 -0.48
N TYR A 134 -3.84 17.23 0.80
CA TYR A 134 -3.44 18.41 1.55
C TYR A 134 -2.03 18.22 2.10
N ASN A 135 -1.29 19.33 2.25
CA ASN A 135 -0.10 19.33 3.09
C ASN A 135 -0.47 19.48 4.57
N ASN A 136 0.52 19.32 5.44
CA ASN A 136 0.40 19.53 6.88
C ASN A 136 0.17 20.99 7.32
N ASN A 137 0.12 21.96 6.40
CA ASN A 137 -0.35 23.32 6.69
C ASN A 137 -1.84 23.49 6.35
N GLY A 138 -2.47 22.46 5.80
CA GLY A 138 -3.86 22.44 5.37
C GLY A 138 -4.13 23.07 4.01
N GLU A 139 -3.09 23.30 3.21
CA GLU A 139 -3.21 23.75 1.83
C GLU A 139 -3.53 22.57 0.92
N GLU A 140 -4.53 22.73 0.04
CA GLU A 140 -4.87 21.75 -0.98
C GLU A 140 -3.77 21.72 -2.04
N LEU A 141 -3.12 20.56 -2.21
CA LEU A 141 -2.08 20.33 -3.20
C LEU A 141 -2.69 19.95 -4.55
N HIS A 142 -3.70 19.09 -4.54
CA HIS A 142 -4.47 18.74 -5.73
C HIS A 142 -5.85 18.17 -5.40
N SER A 143 -6.69 18.14 -6.45
CA SER A 143 -7.98 17.45 -6.49
C SER A 143 -8.03 16.59 -7.74
N TYR A 144 -8.42 15.33 -7.61
CA TYR A 144 -8.49 14.37 -8.72
C TYR A 144 -9.86 13.69 -8.73
N ASN A 145 -10.51 13.70 -9.90
CA ASN A 145 -11.78 13.01 -10.10
C ASN A 145 -11.50 11.55 -10.43
N THR A 146 -12.02 10.63 -9.61
CA THR A 146 -11.77 9.19 -9.75
C THR A 146 -12.67 8.52 -10.79
N GLY A 147 -13.67 9.24 -11.31
CA GLY A 147 -14.64 8.72 -12.27
C GLY A 147 -15.53 7.62 -11.72
N GLY A 148 -15.63 7.47 -10.40
CA GLY A 148 -16.39 6.42 -9.75
C GLY A 148 -16.34 6.44 -8.23
N THR A 149 -17.31 5.76 -7.61
CA THR A 149 -17.47 5.70 -6.15
C THR A 149 -16.25 5.13 -5.46
N ILE A 150 -15.59 5.95 -4.64
CA ILE A 150 -14.45 5.56 -3.80
C ILE A 150 -14.92 4.73 -2.61
N ASN A 151 -14.13 3.72 -2.22
CA ASN A 151 -14.37 2.88 -1.04
C ASN A 151 -13.22 2.95 -0.02
N HIS A 152 -12.03 3.30 -0.46
CA HIS A 152 -10.90 3.52 0.43
C HIS A 152 -9.84 4.39 -0.23
N ILE A 153 -9.07 5.08 0.61
CA ILE A 153 -7.87 5.81 0.20
C ILE A 153 -6.68 5.45 1.08
N GLY A 154 -5.51 5.86 0.63
CA GLY A 154 -4.26 5.73 1.34
C GLY A 154 -3.25 6.75 0.84
N VAL A 155 -2.42 7.29 1.72
CA VAL A 155 -1.40 8.29 1.37
C VAL A 155 -0.03 7.84 1.85
N LEU A 156 0.95 7.90 0.95
CA LEU A 156 2.36 7.62 1.23
C LEU A 156 3.10 8.89 1.66
N ASP A 157 4.27 8.72 2.26
CA ASP A 157 5.17 9.83 2.64
C ASP A 157 5.80 10.59 1.47
N ASN A 158 5.74 10.04 0.26
CA ASN A 158 6.06 10.79 -0.96
C ASN A 158 4.87 11.61 -1.49
N GLY A 159 3.74 11.59 -0.78
CA GLY A 159 2.51 12.29 -1.13
C GLY A 159 1.71 11.65 -2.27
N ASN A 160 2.06 10.42 -2.68
CA ASN A 160 1.21 9.67 -3.59
C ASN A 160 -0.06 9.23 -2.88
N LEU A 161 -1.20 9.55 -3.47
CA LEU A 161 -2.52 9.16 -2.99
C LEU A 161 -3.00 7.96 -3.81
N ILE A 162 -3.23 6.85 -3.13
CA ILE A 162 -3.82 5.63 -3.68
C ILE A 162 -5.32 5.62 -3.34
N GLN A 163 -6.16 5.30 -4.32
CA GLN A 163 -7.61 5.19 -4.13
C GLN A 163 -8.14 3.92 -4.80
N GLY A 164 -9.15 3.30 -4.19
CA GLY A 164 -9.87 2.16 -4.73
C GLY A 164 -11.37 2.39 -4.76
N GLY A 165 -11.99 2.19 -5.93
CA GLY A 165 -13.44 2.34 -6.13
C GLY A 165 -14.23 1.02 -6.30
N GLU A 166 -15.55 1.10 -6.08
CA GLU A 166 -16.48 -0.06 -6.13
C GLU A 166 -17.30 -0.13 -7.44
N LYS A 167 -18.06 0.92 -7.77
CA LYS A 167 -19.05 0.91 -8.88
C LYS A 167 -18.49 1.20 -10.27
N SER A 168 -17.31 1.82 -10.32
CA SER A 168 -16.50 1.95 -11.54
C SER A 168 -15.09 1.61 -11.10
N PRO A 169 -14.84 0.31 -10.85
CA PRO A 169 -13.70 -0.17 -10.09
C PRO A 169 -12.41 0.28 -10.73
N GLN A 170 -11.86 1.35 -10.18
CA GLN A 170 -10.61 1.95 -10.58
C GLN A 170 -9.77 1.96 -9.32
N LEU A 171 -8.68 1.20 -9.34
CA LEU A 171 -7.59 1.38 -8.43
C LEU A 171 -6.60 2.32 -9.13
N SER A 172 -6.26 3.45 -8.52
CA SER A 172 -5.27 4.35 -9.10
C SER A 172 -4.36 4.94 -8.04
N ALA A 173 -3.17 5.37 -8.47
CA ALA A 173 -2.33 6.26 -7.70
C ALA A 173 -2.20 7.60 -8.41
N VAL A 174 -2.30 8.67 -7.64
CA VAL A 174 -2.19 10.05 -8.09
C VAL A 174 -1.06 10.70 -7.32
N GLY A 175 -0.14 11.34 -8.05
CA GLY A 175 0.97 12.07 -7.44
C GLY A 175 0.52 13.39 -6.84
N THR A 176 1.41 14.01 -6.07
CA THR A 176 1.19 15.29 -5.37
C THR A 176 0.73 16.44 -6.26
N LYS A 177 0.93 16.37 -7.58
CA LYS A 177 0.49 17.37 -8.56
C LYS A 177 -0.83 17.03 -9.25
N GLY A 178 -1.52 15.97 -8.80
CA GLY A 178 -2.75 15.50 -9.43
C GLY A 178 -2.54 14.66 -10.70
N ASN A 179 -1.30 14.33 -11.05
CA ASN A 179 -1.01 13.47 -12.19
C ASN A 179 -1.26 12.00 -11.85
N GLU A 180 -1.98 11.29 -12.70
CA GLU A 180 -2.12 9.83 -12.61
C GLU A 180 -0.75 9.17 -12.79
N ILE A 181 -0.35 8.36 -11.82
CA ILE A 181 0.89 7.57 -11.85
C ILE A 181 0.60 6.24 -12.52
N TRP A 182 -0.48 5.59 -12.09
CA TRP A 182 -1.00 4.37 -12.67
C TRP A 182 -2.48 4.23 -12.38
N LYS A 183 -3.12 3.41 -13.19
CA LYS A 183 -4.53 3.07 -13.07
C LYS A 183 -4.76 1.62 -13.49
N TRP A 184 -5.59 0.93 -12.73
CA TRP A 184 -5.98 -0.45 -12.96
C TRP A 184 -7.50 -0.56 -12.84
N GLU A 185 -8.13 -1.20 -13.82
CA GLU A 185 -9.57 -1.32 -13.95
C GLU A 185 -10.00 -2.80 -13.82
N PRO A 186 -10.03 -3.36 -12.60
CA PRO A 186 -10.57 -4.71 -12.40
C PRO A 186 -12.06 -4.72 -12.71
N SER A 187 -12.62 -5.81 -13.27
CA SER A 187 -14.05 -5.84 -13.64
C SER A 187 -15.02 -5.67 -12.45
N ILE A 188 -14.61 -6.09 -11.25
CA ILE A 188 -15.28 -5.87 -9.97
C ILE A 188 -14.19 -5.68 -8.91
N SER A 189 -14.37 -4.74 -7.98
CA SER A 189 -13.44 -4.55 -6.86
C SER A 189 -14.16 -4.15 -5.58
N THR A 190 -13.80 -4.79 -4.48
CA THR A 190 -14.09 -4.35 -3.10
C THR A 190 -12.79 -4.06 -2.36
N ALA A 191 -11.73 -3.73 -3.10
CA ALA A 191 -10.40 -3.57 -2.57
C ALA A 191 -10.35 -2.51 -1.46
N LYS A 192 -9.66 -2.85 -0.38
CA LYS A 192 -9.20 -1.86 0.58
C LYS A 192 -7.78 -1.46 0.23
N VAL A 193 -7.49 -0.19 0.41
CA VAL A 193 -6.15 0.35 0.24
C VAL A 193 -5.48 0.30 1.62
N LEU A 194 -4.34 -0.39 1.68
CA LEU A 194 -3.44 -0.35 2.83
C LEU A 194 -2.13 0.23 2.33
N VAL A 195 -1.58 1.15 3.10
CA VAL A 195 -0.34 1.84 2.78
C VAL A 195 0.59 1.64 3.95
N PHE A 196 1.85 1.36 3.62
CA PHE A 196 2.95 1.21 4.55
C PHE A 196 4.11 1.98 3.93
N ASP A 197 4.77 2.83 4.71
CA ASP A 197 6.01 3.49 4.30
C ASP A 197 7.25 2.73 4.82
#